data_AF-K9B6T2-F1
#
_entry.id   AF-K9B6T2-F1
#
_cell.length_a   1.000
_cell.length_b   1.000
_cell.length_c   1.000
_cell.angle_alpha   90.00
_cell.angle_beta   90.00
_cell.angle_gamma   90.00
#
_symmetry.space_group_name_H-M   'P 1'
#
loop_
_entity.id
_entity.type
_entity.pdbx_description
1 polymer ?
#
loop_
_entity_poly.entity_id
_entity_poly.type
_entity_poly.pdbx_seq_one_letter_code
_entity_poly.pdbx_strand_id
1 'polypeptide(L)'
;MCFGLGSGLGVTYLEMADAPVPFLVHVRSLGFEARVFESIGIPFEWQTFESPESAATALEKCLDAGHPTLLLTDIFYLPYFNSSTHFPGHAIAAWSRNPETGAVFVTDTERPSVLSVTREALTRARFSTQPPFIHYGNMFTPTAFQGEITPEMITGVIHDNAKSLAVSGISALETWLAELSRWGATGDWHWTTRFAYQIIEKRGTGGGGFRKMYAEFLDEAVHYDASVQQYRLPLLMRACEKAWTALAMCLKSASESTNFPYAAIEEAIVAVMQAERNYTDAALAL
;
A
#
# COMPACT_ATOMS: atom_id res chain seq x y z
N MET A 1 12.62 -1.10 6.13
CA MET A 1 13.27 -1.27 4.79
C MET A 1 12.33 -1.38 3.57
N CYS A 2 11.62 -2.50 3.33
CA CYS A 2 11.01 -2.81 2.02
C CYS A 2 10.11 -1.70 1.44
N PHE A 3 9.30 -1.05 2.28
CA PHE A 3 8.41 0.02 1.83
C PHE A 3 9.15 1.21 1.18
N GLY A 4 10.34 1.55 1.68
CA GLY A 4 11.19 2.57 1.08
C GLY A 4 11.83 2.13 -0.23
N LEU A 5 12.37 0.91 -0.27
CA LEU A 5 12.98 0.33 -1.48
C LEU A 5 12.02 0.32 -2.67
N GLY A 6 10.74 0.04 -2.44
CA GLY A 6 9.76 0.07 -3.52
C GLY A 6 9.23 1.46 -3.87
N SER A 7 9.80 2.56 -3.35
CA SER A 7 9.24 3.91 -3.49
C SER A 7 7.75 3.95 -3.13
N GLY A 8 7.41 3.40 -1.98
CA GLY A 8 6.04 3.04 -1.62
C GLY A 8 5.08 4.21 -1.40
N LEU A 9 5.56 5.43 -1.14
CA LEU A 9 4.66 6.56 -0.91
C LEU A 9 3.98 7.00 -2.21
N GLY A 10 2.71 7.35 -2.11
CA GLY A 10 1.96 7.95 -3.20
C GLY A 10 0.78 8.76 -2.68
N VAL A 11 0.17 9.54 -3.57
CA VAL A 11 -1.19 10.06 -3.40
C VAL A 11 -1.87 9.99 -4.76
N THR A 12 -3.03 9.36 -4.82
CA THR A 12 -3.88 9.33 -6.02
C THR A 12 -5.28 9.74 -5.61
N TYR A 13 -5.87 10.66 -6.38
CA TYR A 13 -7.26 11.07 -6.24
C TYR A 13 -8.05 10.51 -7.43
N LEU A 14 -9.13 9.78 -7.17
CA LEU A 14 -9.96 9.15 -8.18
C LEU A 14 -11.42 9.50 -7.94
N GLU A 15 -12.10 9.91 -9.01
CA GLU A 15 -13.56 9.97 -9.05
C GLU A 15 -14.11 8.65 -9.58
N MET A 16 -15.06 8.08 -8.85
CA MET A 16 -15.74 6.84 -9.18
C MET A 16 -17.22 7.14 -9.40
N ALA A 17 -17.59 7.44 -10.65
CA ALA A 17 -18.98 7.66 -11.04
C ALA A 17 -19.85 6.46 -10.64
N ASP A 18 -21.02 6.74 -10.06
CA ASP A 18 -22.02 5.75 -9.64
C ASP A 18 -21.54 4.71 -8.61
N ALA A 19 -20.43 4.97 -7.91
CA ALA A 19 -19.94 4.12 -6.82
C ALA A 19 -20.48 4.55 -5.45
N PRO A 20 -20.60 3.62 -4.47
CA PRO A 20 -20.97 3.96 -3.08
C PRO A 20 -20.01 4.95 -2.40
N VAL A 21 -18.77 5.04 -2.91
CA VAL A 21 -17.76 6.03 -2.51
C VAL A 21 -17.38 6.81 -3.78
N PRO A 22 -17.96 7.99 -4.01
CA PRO A 22 -17.75 8.73 -5.26
C PRO A 22 -16.33 9.28 -5.43
N PHE A 23 -15.63 9.52 -4.31
CA PHE A 23 -14.28 10.06 -4.29
C PHE A 23 -13.36 9.17 -3.46
N LEU A 24 -12.29 8.71 -4.08
CA LEU A 24 -11.31 7.83 -3.48
C LEU A 24 -9.95 8.51 -3.43
N VAL A 25 -9.34 8.51 -2.25
CA VAL A 25 -7.94 8.90 -2.07
C VAL A 25 -7.13 7.66 -1.72
N HIS A 26 -6.11 7.36 -2.52
CA HIS A 26 -5.15 6.29 -2.25
C HIS A 26 -3.82 6.90 -1.84
N VAL A 27 -3.12 6.30 -0.88
CA VAL A 27 -1.94 6.90 -0.20
C VAL A 27 -0.64 6.10 -0.38
N ARG A 28 -0.63 5.17 -1.35
CA ARG A 28 0.52 4.34 -1.74
C ARG A 28 0.76 4.44 -3.24
N SER A 29 2.01 4.29 -3.66
CA SER A 29 2.35 4.11 -5.07
C SER A 29 1.80 2.78 -5.62
N LEU A 30 1.50 2.78 -6.91
CA LEU A 30 1.15 1.56 -7.65
C LEU A 30 2.41 0.84 -8.11
N GLY A 31 2.35 -0.50 -8.14
CA GLY A 31 3.48 -1.34 -8.55
C GLY A 31 4.64 -1.36 -7.55
N PHE A 32 4.38 -1.00 -6.29
CA PHE A 32 5.36 -0.99 -5.21
C PHE A 32 6.10 -2.34 -5.10
N GLU A 33 5.38 -3.47 -5.21
CA GLU A 33 5.93 -4.81 -5.09
C GLU A 33 7.06 -5.05 -6.10
N ALA A 34 6.85 -4.68 -7.37
CA ALA A 34 7.86 -4.83 -8.42
C ALA A 34 9.12 -4.01 -8.11
N ARG A 35 8.92 -2.75 -7.71
CA ARG A 35 10.03 -1.84 -7.40
C ARG A 35 10.88 -2.31 -6.24
N VAL A 36 10.31 -2.98 -5.23
CA VAL A 36 11.10 -3.55 -4.13
C VAL A 36 12.16 -4.51 -4.67
N PHE A 37 11.74 -5.45 -5.53
CA PHE A 37 12.62 -6.48 -6.07
C PHE A 37 13.57 -5.91 -7.12
N GLU A 38 13.08 -5.05 -8.02
CA GLU A 38 13.89 -4.42 -9.06
C GLU A 38 15.00 -3.54 -8.46
N SER A 39 14.71 -2.81 -7.38
CA SER A 39 15.70 -1.95 -6.69
C SER A 39 16.85 -2.74 -6.07
N ILE A 40 16.64 -4.02 -5.76
CA ILE A 40 17.67 -4.93 -5.26
C ILE A 40 18.19 -5.89 -6.34
N GLY A 41 17.93 -5.58 -7.62
CA GLY A 41 18.46 -6.32 -8.77
C GLY A 41 17.76 -7.64 -9.05
N ILE A 42 16.56 -7.86 -8.51
CA ILE A 42 15.76 -9.06 -8.76
C ILE A 42 14.67 -8.71 -9.80
N PRO A 43 14.72 -9.28 -11.02
CA PRO A 43 13.66 -9.09 -11.99
C PRO A 43 12.31 -9.53 -11.44
N PHE A 44 11.30 -8.69 -11.60
CA PHE A 44 9.96 -8.96 -11.12
C PHE A 44 8.99 -9.15 -12.27
N GLU A 45 8.25 -10.25 -12.23
CA GLU A 45 7.09 -10.46 -13.09
C GLU A 45 6.08 -11.33 -12.37
N TRP A 46 4.81 -10.92 -12.39
CA TRP A 46 3.75 -11.77 -11.91
C TRP A 46 3.56 -12.95 -12.86
N GLN A 47 3.83 -14.17 -12.39
CA GLN A 47 3.48 -15.37 -13.12
C GLN A 47 1.96 -15.54 -13.14
N THR A 48 1.39 -15.70 -14.33
CA THR A 48 -0.03 -16.01 -14.53
C THR A 48 -0.20 -17.40 -15.12
N PHE A 49 -1.37 -17.99 -14.93
CA PHE A 49 -1.65 -19.36 -15.30
C PHE A 49 -3.00 -19.48 -16.02
N GLU A 50 -3.08 -20.41 -16.96
CA GLU A 50 -4.30 -20.65 -17.74
C GLU A 50 -5.43 -21.30 -16.93
N SER A 51 -5.10 -21.95 -15.81
CA SER A 51 -6.08 -22.66 -14.98
C SER A 51 -5.79 -22.58 -13.48
N PRO A 52 -6.83 -22.65 -12.62
CA PRO A 52 -6.65 -22.74 -11.17
C PRO A 52 -5.76 -23.91 -10.74
N GLU A 53 -5.89 -25.06 -11.41
CA GLU A 53 -5.14 -26.27 -11.10
C GLU A 53 -3.64 -26.11 -11.40
N SER A 54 -3.29 -25.55 -12.56
CA SER A 54 -1.89 -25.32 -12.93
C SER A 54 -1.19 -24.31 -12.02
N ALA A 55 -1.90 -23.26 -11.58
CA ALA A 55 -1.38 -22.32 -10.60
C ALA A 55 -1.19 -22.93 -9.20
N ALA A 56 -2.09 -23.83 -8.80
CA ALA A 56 -1.96 -24.56 -7.53
C ALA A 56 -0.71 -25.45 -7.58
N THR A 57 -0.57 -26.28 -8.61
CA THR A 57 0.61 -27.15 -8.78
C THR A 57 1.92 -26.36 -8.86
N ALA A 58 1.94 -25.21 -9.51
CA ALA A 58 3.13 -24.36 -9.57
C ALA A 58 3.53 -23.82 -8.19
N LEU A 59 2.57 -23.32 -7.41
CA LEU A 59 2.81 -22.88 -6.04
C LEU A 59 3.33 -24.03 -5.17
N GLU A 60 2.67 -25.19 -5.24
CA GLU A 60 3.06 -26.38 -4.50
C GLU A 60 4.52 -26.76 -4.77
N LYS A 61 4.94 -26.78 -6.04
CA LYS A 61 6.33 -27.04 -6.41
C LYS A 61 7.30 -26.03 -5.80
N CYS A 62 6.96 -24.74 -5.78
CA CYS A 62 7.80 -23.71 -5.17
C CYS A 62 7.93 -23.90 -3.65
N LEU A 63 6.82 -24.15 -2.97
CA LEU A 63 6.79 -24.33 -1.52
C LEU A 63 7.48 -25.62 -1.09
N ASP A 64 7.31 -26.72 -1.84
CA ASP A 64 7.98 -27.99 -1.57
C ASP A 64 9.50 -27.89 -1.78
N ALA A 65 9.95 -26.97 -2.64
CA ALA A 65 11.36 -26.62 -2.81
C ALA A 65 11.87 -25.61 -1.76
N GLY A 66 11.04 -25.21 -0.79
CA GLY A 66 11.41 -24.28 0.27
C GLY A 66 11.48 -22.82 -0.17
N HIS A 67 10.79 -22.43 -1.24
CA HIS A 67 10.77 -21.06 -1.74
C HIS A 67 9.47 -20.34 -1.37
N PRO A 68 9.49 -19.41 -0.40
CA PRO A 68 8.35 -18.55 -0.12
C PRO A 68 7.93 -17.77 -1.35
N THR A 69 6.63 -17.58 -1.50
CA THR A 69 6.03 -17.05 -2.73
C THR A 69 5.01 -15.97 -2.40
N LEU A 70 5.13 -14.82 -3.06
CA LEU A 70 4.14 -13.76 -3.02
C LEU A 70 2.94 -14.13 -3.90
N LEU A 71 1.74 -13.93 -3.40
CA LEU A 71 0.49 -14.27 -4.07
C LEU A 71 -0.39 -13.03 -4.14
N LEU A 72 -1.10 -12.85 -5.26
CA LEU A 72 -2.19 -11.89 -5.34
C LEU A 72 -3.52 -12.64 -5.20
N THR A 73 -4.39 -12.14 -4.33
CA THR A 73 -5.56 -12.87 -3.85
C THR A 73 -6.78 -11.96 -3.69
N ASP A 74 -7.96 -12.58 -3.75
CA ASP A 74 -9.23 -11.98 -3.41
C ASP A 74 -9.60 -12.25 -1.95
N ILE A 75 -9.73 -11.17 -1.18
CA ILE A 75 -10.10 -11.21 0.24
C ILE A 75 -11.38 -12.01 0.49
N PHE A 76 -12.33 -12.02 -0.46
CA PHE A 76 -13.58 -12.76 -0.33
C PHE A 76 -13.38 -14.25 -0.09
N TYR A 77 -12.36 -14.85 -0.70
CA TYR A 77 -12.09 -16.29 -0.59
C TYR A 77 -11.13 -16.66 0.53
N LEU A 78 -10.51 -15.67 1.19
CA LEU A 78 -9.62 -15.89 2.31
C LEU A 78 -10.43 -16.13 3.61
N PRO A 79 -10.34 -17.33 4.21
CA PRO A 79 -11.28 -17.76 5.26
C PRO A 79 -11.18 -16.97 6.56
N TYR A 80 -10.05 -16.28 6.80
CA TYR A 80 -9.80 -15.51 8.01
C TYR A 80 -10.24 -14.03 7.91
N PHE A 81 -10.75 -13.58 6.76
CA PHE A 81 -11.37 -12.26 6.63
C PHE A 81 -12.87 -12.29 6.84
N ASN A 82 -13.54 -13.40 6.55
CA ASN A 82 -15.01 -13.51 6.58
C ASN A 82 -15.70 -12.35 5.83
N SER A 83 -15.13 -11.93 4.70
CA SER A 83 -15.65 -10.83 3.89
C SER A 83 -16.80 -11.30 3.00
N SER A 84 -17.83 -10.46 2.87
CA SER A 84 -18.88 -10.61 1.85
C SER A 84 -18.61 -9.80 0.58
N THR A 85 -17.48 -9.09 0.52
CA THR A 85 -17.11 -8.19 -0.58
C THR A 85 -15.83 -8.69 -1.27
N HIS A 86 -15.85 -8.72 -2.60
CA HIS A 86 -14.69 -9.01 -3.44
C HIS A 86 -13.66 -7.88 -3.39
N PHE A 87 -12.39 -8.24 -3.23
CA PHE A 87 -11.25 -7.33 -3.36
C PHE A 87 -10.04 -8.12 -3.87
N PRO A 88 -9.90 -8.28 -5.22
CA PRO A 88 -8.90 -9.16 -5.83
C PRO A 88 -7.45 -8.69 -5.73
N GLY A 89 -7.20 -7.46 -5.29
CA GLY A 89 -5.86 -6.84 -5.28
C GLY A 89 -5.06 -7.04 -3.98
N HIS A 90 -5.33 -8.10 -3.21
CA HIS A 90 -4.72 -8.29 -1.89
C HIS A 90 -3.52 -9.23 -1.93
N ALA A 91 -2.34 -8.73 -1.58
CA ALA A 91 -1.10 -9.52 -1.63
C ALA A 91 -0.83 -10.21 -0.29
N ILE A 92 -0.49 -11.51 -0.34
CA ILE A 92 -0.10 -12.32 0.82
C ILE A 92 1.18 -13.12 0.52
N ALA A 93 1.89 -13.58 1.56
CA ALA A 93 3.06 -14.44 1.38
C ALA A 93 2.73 -15.88 1.82
N ALA A 94 2.98 -16.85 0.94
CA ALA A 94 2.92 -18.28 1.25
C ALA A 94 4.33 -18.80 1.58
N TRP A 95 4.45 -19.54 2.68
CA TRP A 95 5.74 -19.97 3.24
C TRP A 95 6.05 -21.43 3.00
N SER A 96 5.09 -22.30 3.27
CA SER A 96 5.26 -23.74 3.21
C SER A 96 3.91 -24.44 3.17
N ARG A 97 3.94 -25.77 3.00
CA ARG A 97 2.75 -26.63 3.03
C ARG A 97 2.81 -27.59 4.19
N ASN A 98 1.64 -27.86 4.76
CA ASN A 98 1.47 -28.96 5.69
C ASN A 98 1.58 -30.29 4.90
N PRO A 99 2.53 -31.18 5.25
CA PRO A 99 2.76 -32.41 4.50
C PRO A 99 1.62 -33.45 4.65
N GLU A 100 0.81 -33.36 5.71
CA GLU A 100 -0.28 -34.28 5.97
C GLU A 100 -1.59 -33.82 5.31
N THR A 101 -1.90 -32.52 5.40
CA THR A 101 -3.18 -31.97 4.96
C THR A 101 -3.11 -31.26 3.61
N GLY A 102 -1.92 -30.93 3.13
CA GLY A 102 -1.71 -30.11 1.93
C GLY A 102 -2.07 -28.63 2.10
N ALA A 103 -2.52 -28.21 3.29
CA ALA A 103 -2.84 -26.81 3.58
C ALA A 103 -1.60 -25.92 3.46
N VAL A 104 -1.78 -24.69 2.98
CA VAL A 104 -0.70 -23.72 2.78
C VAL A 104 -0.62 -22.80 3.99
N PHE A 105 0.58 -22.64 4.52
CA PHE A 105 0.88 -21.67 5.57
C PHE A 105 1.18 -20.31 4.94
N VAL A 106 0.42 -19.29 5.34
CA VAL A 106 0.53 -17.92 4.81
C VAL A 106 0.72 -16.90 5.92
N THR A 107 1.31 -15.77 5.60
CA THR A 107 1.28 -14.55 6.43
C THR A 107 0.56 -13.44 5.69
N ASP A 108 -0.16 -12.63 6.45
CA ASP A 108 -0.95 -11.54 5.93
C ASP A 108 -0.83 -10.31 6.84
N THR A 109 -1.09 -9.14 6.28
CA THR A 109 -1.13 -7.85 6.95
C THR A 109 -2.13 -7.88 8.11
N GLU A 110 -1.80 -7.23 9.23
CA GLU A 110 -2.60 -7.20 10.46
C GLU A 110 -2.82 -8.57 11.14
N ARG A 111 -2.07 -9.61 10.74
CA ARG A 111 -2.14 -10.95 11.34
C ARG A 111 -0.78 -11.30 11.98
N PRO A 112 -0.70 -11.37 13.32
CA PRO A 112 0.57 -11.57 14.01
C PRO A 112 1.10 -13.01 13.89
N SER A 113 0.24 -13.97 13.54
CA SER A 113 0.56 -15.39 13.46
C SER A 113 0.45 -15.89 12.03
N VAL A 114 1.21 -16.94 11.72
CA VAL A 114 1.03 -17.74 10.50
C VAL A 114 -0.37 -18.33 10.47
N LEU A 115 -1.00 -18.29 9.30
CA LEU A 115 -2.35 -18.76 9.05
C LEU A 115 -2.30 -20.02 8.17
N SER A 116 -3.24 -20.93 8.38
CA SER A 116 -3.41 -22.12 7.54
C SER A 116 -4.60 -21.93 6.61
N VAL A 117 -4.39 -22.08 5.30
CA VAL A 117 -5.42 -21.95 4.27
C VAL A 117 -5.49 -23.25 3.47
N THR A 118 -6.68 -23.79 3.27
CA THR A 118 -6.84 -25.01 2.47
C THR A 118 -6.45 -24.73 1.01
N ARG A 119 -6.02 -25.79 0.32
CA ARG A 119 -5.68 -25.71 -1.10
C ARG A 119 -6.83 -25.14 -1.92
N GLU A 120 -8.06 -25.59 -1.66
CA GLU A 120 -9.26 -25.17 -2.38
C GLU A 120 -9.56 -23.68 -2.16
N ALA A 121 -9.47 -23.20 -0.92
CA ALA A 121 -9.71 -21.80 -0.59
C ALA A 121 -8.66 -20.90 -1.28
N LEU A 122 -7.38 -21.27 -1.21
CA LEU A 122 -6.31 -20.50 -1.81
C LEU A 122 -6.37 -20.50 -3.35
N THR A 123 -6.71 -21.63 -3.96
CA THR A 123 -6.91 -21.73 -5.41
C THR A 123 -8.03 -20.80 -5.89
N ARG A 124 -9.15 -20.73 -5.16
CA ARG A 124 -10.22 -19.76 -5.48
C ARG A 124 -9.77 -18.32 -5.26
N ALA A 125 -9.08 -18.04 -4.16
CA ALA A 125 -8.60 -16.69 -3.85
C ALA A 125 -7.66 -16.14 -4.93
N ARG A 126 -6.86 -16.98 -5.59
CA ARG A 126 -5.89 -16.56 -6.60
C ARG A 126 -6.46 -16.40 -8.01
N PHE A 127 -7.69 -16.86 -8.27
CA PHE A 127 -8.35 -16.72 -9.57
C PHE A 127 -9.61 -15.88 -9.41
N SER A 128 -9.47 -14.58 -9.64
CA SER A 128 -10.58 -13.64 -9.59
C SER A 128 -10.68 -12.88 -10.91
N THR A 129 -11.83 -13.00 -11.54
CA THR A 129 -12.16 -12.34 -12.81
C THR A 129 -13.04 -11.10 -12.61
N GLN A 130 -13.09 -10.57 -11.39
CA GLN A 130 -13.91 -9.43 -11.03
C GLN A 130 -13.18 -8.10 -11.32
N PRO A 131 -13.75 -7.19 -12.13
CA PRO A 131 -13.19 -5.85 -12.32
C PRO A 131 -13.13 -5.06 -10.98
N PRO A 132 -12.17 -4.13 -10.82
CA PRO A 132 -11.15 -3.71 -11.79
C PRO A 132 -9.88 -4.58 -11.77
N PHE A 133 -9.81 -5.59 -10.91
CA PHE A 133 -8.60 -6.36 -10.63
C PHE A 133 -8.75 -7.81 -11.08
N ILE A 134 -8.31 -8.10 -12.31
CA ILE A 134 -8.40 -9.44 -12.89
C ILE A 134 -7.06 -10.17 -12.70
N HIS A 135 -7.11 -11.33 -12.05
CA HIS A 135 -5.92 -12.13 -11.74
C HIS A 135 -6.14 -13.61 -12.06
N TYR A 136 -5.10 -14.21 -12.62
CA TYR A 136 -5.09 -15.59 -13.12
C TYR A 136 -4.00 -16.38 -12.41
N GLY A 137 -4.16 -16.59 -11.10
CA GLY A 137 -3.21 -17.37 -10.31
C GLY A 137 -1.93 -16.61 -9.97
N ASN A 138 -1.93 -15.28 -10.08
CA ASN A 138 -0.76 -14.42 -9.93
C ASN A 138 0.13 -14.82 -8.75
N MET A 139 1.38 -15.16 -9.05
CA MET A 139 2.39 -15.43 -8.02
C MET A 139 3.76 -14.92 -8.45
N PHE A 140 4.61 -14.66 -7.46
CA PHE A 140 6.02 -14.32 -7.67
C PHE A 140 6.86 -15.03 -6.62
N THR A 141 7.82 -15.82 -7.08
CA THR A 141 8.79 -16.51 -6.24
C THR A 141 10.18 -15.96 -6.57
N PRO A 142 10.83 -15.21 -5.68
CA PRO A 142 12.18 -14.72 -5.92
C PRO A 142 13.14 -15.91 -6.04
N THR A 143 13.97 -15.91 -7.08
CA THR A 143 14.90 -17.01 -7.40
C THR A 143 16.14 -17.02 -6.50
N ALA A 144 16.55 -15.85 -6.01
CA ALA A 144 17.60 -15.69 -5.01
C ALA A 144 17.44 -14.34 -4.29
N PHE A 145 17.60 -14.33 -2.96
CA PHE A 145 17.78 -13.09 -2.19
C PHE A 145 19.27 -12.83 -2.04
N GLN A 146 19.87 -12.22 -3.07
CA GLN A 146 21.29 -11.85 -3.07
C GLN A 146 21.50 -10.39 -3.54
N GLY A 147 20.59 -9.50 -3.13
CA GLY A 147 20.77 -8.07 -3.34
C GLY A 147 21.48 -7.45 -2.15
N GLU A 148 22.67 -6.87 -2.36
CA GLU A 148 23.25 -5.94 -1.39
C GLU A 148 22.53 -4.60 -1.50
N ILE A 149 22.15 -4.03 -0.36
CA ILE A 149 21.57 -2.68 -0.30
C ILE A 149 22.74 -1.69 -0.22
N THR A 150 22.93 -0.87 -1.25
CA THR A 150 23.99 0.15 -1.28
C THR A 150 23.43 1.54 -0.92
N PRO A 151 24.29 2.48 -0.47
CA PRO A 151 23.87 3.86 -0.26
C PRO A 151 23.23 4.49 -1.50
N GLU A 152 23.78 4.24 -2.70
CA GLU A 152 23.27 4.79 -3.95
C GLU A 152 21.85 4.28 -4.27
N MET A 153 21.56 3.02 -3.95
CA MET A 153 20.20 2.48 -4.08
C MET A 153 19.24 3.20 -3.13
N ILE A 154 19.63 3.39 -1.87
CA ILE A 154 18.83 4.09 -0.86
C ILE A 154 18.54 5.53 -1.29
N THR A 155 19.57 6.28 -1.70
CA THR A 155 19.43 7.66 -2.19
C THR A 155 18.54 7.69 -3.44
N GLY A 156 18.74 6.75 -4.38
CA GLY A 156 17.96 6.63 -5.60
C GLY A 156 16.46 6.43 -5.33
N VAL A 157 16.09 5.45 -4.48
CA VAL A 157 14.67 5.18 -4.18
C VAL A 157 14.01 6.31 -3.38
N ILE A 158 14.77 7.02 -2.53
CA ILE A 158 14.28 8.22 -1.84
C ILE A 158 13.97 9.32 -2.86
N HIS A 159 14.91 9.59 -3.75
CA HIS A 159 14.78 10.64 -4.76
C HIS A 159 13.64 10.32 -5.76
N ASP A 160 13.55 9.09 -6.24
CA ASP A 160 12.48 8.66 -7.15
C ASP A 160 11.10 8.78 -6.50
N ASN A 161 10.98 8.37 -5.24
CA ASN A 161 9.72 8.52 -4.53
C ASN A 161 9.36 10.01 -4.31
N ALA A 162 10.33 10.83 -3.90
CA ALA A 162 10.14 12.26 -3.69
C ALA A 162 9.73 12.98 -4.97
N LYS A 163 10.35 12.64 -6.11
CA LYS A 163 9.99 13.18 -7.43
C LYS A 163 8.56 12.83 -7.80
N SER A 164 8.14 11.57 -7.61
CA SER A 164 6.76 11.17 -7.87
C SER A 164 5.77 11.91 -6.97
N LEU A 165 6.07 12.06 -5.66
CA LEU A 165 5.22 12.79 -4.74
C LEU A 165 5.11 14.27 -5.10
N ALA A 166 6.23 14.94 -5.40
CA ALA A 166 6.28 16.36 -5.74
C ALA A 166 5.44 16.69 -6.97
N VAL A 167 5.37 15.78 -7.95
CA VAL A 167 4.59 15.96 -9.18
C VAL A 167 3.17 15.45 -9.01
N SER A 168 2.98 14.13 -8.91
CA SER A 168 1.64 13.53 -8.94
C SER A 168 0.95 13.56 -7.58
N GLY A 169 1.71 13.40 -6.49
CA GLY A 169 1.14 13.35 -5.14
C GLY A 169 0.57 14.69 -4.69
N ILE A 170 1.35 15.77 -4.84
CA ILE A 170 0.90 17.13 -4.53
C ILE A 170 -0.24 17.55 -5.45
N SER A 171 -0.17 17.24 -6.75
CA SER A 171 -1.27 17.52 -7.69
C SER A 171 -2.57 16.80 -7.31
N ALA A 172 -2.50 15.57 -6.80
CA ALA A 172 -3.67 14.85 -6.30
C ALA A 172 -4.27 15.51 -5.05
N LEU A 173 -3.44 16.03 -4.13
CA LEU A 173 -3.91 16.81 -2.97
C LEU A 173 -4.55 18.13 -3.39
N GLU A 174 -3.98 18.82 -4.39
CA GLU A 174 -4.54 20.05 -4.96
C GLU A 174 -5.92 19.79 -5.60
N THR A 175 -6.06 18.66 -6.30
CA THR A 175 -7.33 18.24 -6.88
C THR A 175 -8.34 17.92 -5.79
N TRP A 176 -7.94 17.17 -4.75
CA TRP A 176 -8.82 16.90 -3.61
C TRP A 176 -9.29 18.20 -2.95
N LEU A 177 -8.40 19.16 -2.74
CA LEU A 177 -8.73 20.46 -2.17
C LEU A 177 -9.74 21.22 -3.03
N ALA A 178 -9.50 21.30 -4.35
CA ALA A 178 -10.38 21.97 -5.30
C ALA A 178 -11.78 21.33 -5.37
N GLU A 179 -11.86 20.01 -5.19
CA GLU A 179 -13.10 19.24 -5.24
C GLU A 179 -13.76 19.02 -3.88
N LEU A 180 -13.22 19.59 -2.79
CA LEU A 180 -13.73 19.37 -1.44
C LEU A 180 -15.20 19.78 -1.28
N SER A 181 -15.67 20.77 -2.04
CA SER A 181 -17.08 21.17 -2.05
C SER A 181 -18.00 20.06 -2.60
N ARG A 182 -17.50 19.28 -3.58
CA ARG A 182 -18.22 18.15 -4.17
C ARG A 182 -18.35 17.00 -3.18
N TRP A 183 -17.38 16.82 -2.28
CA TRP A 183 -17.46 15.80 -1.23
C TRP A 183 -18.66 16.02 -0.32
N GLY A 184 -18.97 17.28 0.05
CA GLY A 184 -20.13 17.59 0.87
C GLY A 184 -21.47 17.54 0.14
N ALA A 185 -21.46 17.52 -1.20
CA ALA A 185 -22.66 17.63 -2.04
C ALA A 185 -23.03 16.34 -2.80
N THR A 186 -22.12 15.36 -2.87
CA THR A 186 -22.29 14.17 -3.72
C THR A 186 -22.32 12.89 -2.89
N GLY A 187 -23.39 12.10 -3.06
CA GLY A 187 -23.53 10.81 -2.40
C GLY A 187 -23.57 10.90 -0.86
N ASP A 188 -23.13 9.83 -0.21
CA ASP A 188 -23.02 9.76 1.26
C ASP A 188 -21.64 10.31 1.69
N TRP A 189 -21.61 11.59 2.07
CA TRP A 189 -20.38 12.25 2.49
C TRP A 189 -19.88 11.74 3.85
N HIS A 190 -20.77 11.29 4.74
CA HIS A 190 -20.39 10.65 6.01
C HIS A 190 -19.60 9.38 5.72
N TRP A 191 -20.11 8.53 4.82
CA TRP A 191 -19.41 7.32 4.42
C TRP A 191 -18.11 7.63 3.66
N THR A 192 -18.12 8.60 2.74
CA THR A 192 -16.92 8.99 1.96
C THR A 192 -15.78 9.45 2.87
N THR A 193 -16.08 10.32 3.85
CA THR A 193 -15.08 10.78 4.84
C THR A 193 -14.63 9.67 5.78
N ARG A 194 -15.56 8.81 6.24
CA ARG A 194 -15.23 7.63 7.06
C ARG A 194 -14.29 6.68 6.32
N PHE A 195 -14.54 6.47 5.02
CA PHE A 195 -13.77 5.58 4.17
C PHE A 195 -12.37 6.13 3.92
N ALA A 196 -12.23 7.42 3.62
CA ALA A 196 -10.94 8.10 3.50
C ALA A 196 -10.09 8.00 4.78
N TYR A 197 -10.70 8.20 5.96
CA TYR A 197 -10.03 7.95 7.24
C TYR A 197 -9.50 6.51 7.34
N GLN A 198 -10.31 5.50 6.98
CA GLN A 198 -9.86 4.09 7.03
C GLN A 198 -8.69 3.81 6.10
N ILE A 199 -8.66 4.43 4.91
CA ILE A 199 -7.54 4.29 3.97
C ILE A 199 -6.27 4.88 4.55
N ILE A 200 -6.34 6.02 5.24
CA ILE A 200 -5.14 6.67 5.79
C ILE A 200 -4.62 5.92 7.03
N GLU A 201 -5.50 5.48 7.92
CA GLU A 201 -5.12 5.05 9.28
C GLU A 201 -5.24 3.55 9.58
N LYS A 202 -6.02 2.80 8.82
CA LYS A 202 -6.36 1.42 9.18
C LYS A 202 -5.83 0.40 8.20
N ARG A 203 -6.31 0.41 6.96
CA ARG A 203 -6.22 -0.68 5.97
C ARG A 203 -4.77 -1.06 5.59
N GLY A 204 -4.04 -1.71 6.50
CA GLY A 204 -2.64 -2.11 6.31
C GLY A 204 -1.61 -0.97 6.30
N THR A 205 -1.99 0.29 6.56
CA THR A 205 -1.06 1.44 6.43
C THR A 205 -0.14 1.63 7.62
N GLY A 206 -0.50 1.08 8.79
CA GLY A 206 0.18 1.32 10.05
C GLY A 206 -0.04 2.73 10.64
N GLY A 207 -0.90 3.55 10.03
CA GLY A 207 -1.15 4.95 10.39
C GLY A 207 -0.50 5.96 9.45
N GLY A 208 -1.01 7.19 9.46
CA GLY A 208 -0.40 8.33 8.75
C GLY A 208 -0.22 8.13 7.24
N GLY A 209 -1.05 7.31 6.59
CA GLY A 209 -0.97 7.05 5.14
C GLY A 209 0.37 6.47 4.70
N PHE A 210 0.90 5.49 5.45
CA PHE A 210 2.23 4.87 5.28
C PHE A 210 3.43 5.76 5.64
N ARG A 211 3.24 7.04 6.00
CA ARG A 211 4.36 7.94 6.35
C ARG A 211 5.09 7.48 7.61
N LYS A 212 4.39 6.83 8.55
CA LYS A 212 5.03 6.19 9.70
C LYS A 212 6.02 5.10 9.28
N MET A 213 5.58 4.15 8.45
CA MET A 213 6.42 3.06 7.94
C MET A 213 7.59 3.59 7.09
N TYR A 214 7.36 4.67 6.34
CA TYR A 214 8.41 5.31 5.56
C TYR A 214 9.40 6.10 6.46
N ALA A 215 8.95 6.70 7.56
CA ALA A 215 9.84 7.31 8.55
C ALA A 215 10.78 6.26 9.18
N GLU A 216 10.26 5.08 9.51
CA GLU A 216 11.07 3.95 10.01
C GLU A 216 12.10 3.50 8.96
N PHE A 217 11.72 3.46 7.66
CA PHE A 217 12.68 3.26 6.58
C PHE A 217 13.76 4.34 6.54
N LEU A 218 13.40 5.62 6.69
CA LEU A 218 14.37 6.71 6.69
C LEU A 218 15.30 6.64 7.90
N ASP A 219 14.82 6.19 9.06
CA ASP A 219 15.71 5.93 10.21
C ASP A 219 16.73 4.83 9.89
N GLU A 220 16.30 3.74 9.27
CA GLU A 220 17.20 2.69 8.81
C GLU A 220 18.19 3.22 7.74
N ALA A 221 17.71 4.06 6.81
CA ALA A 221 18.50 4.64 5.72
C ALA A 221 19.65 5.52 6.22
N VAL A 222 19.54 6.17 7.39
CA VAL A 222 20.64 6.93 8.00
C VAL A 222 21.89 6.07 8.23
N HIS A 223 21.72 4.77 8.45
CA HIS A 223 22.86 3.85 8.63
C HIS A 223 23.58 3.52 7.31
N TYR A 224 22.94 3.74 6.16
CA TYR A 224 23.52 3.56 4.83
C TYR A 224 24.08 4.87 4.28
N ASP A 225 23.36 5.97 4.47
CA ASP A 225 23.75 7.29 4.00
C ASP A 225 23.46 8.36 5.07
N ALA A 226 24.52 8.93 5.63
CA ALA A 226 24.44 9.95 6.67
C ALA A 226 23.80 11.26 6.16
N SER A 227 23.78 11.51 4.84
CA SER A 227 23.15 12.68 4.26
C SER A 227 21.64 12.69 4.49
N VAL A 228 21.00 11.52 4.61
CA VAL A 228 19.57 11.37 4.97
C VAL A 228 19.26 12.10 6.29
N GLN A 229 20.15 11.99 7.28
CA GLN A 229 20.03 12.70 8.55
C GLN A 229 20.37 14.19 8.40
N GLN A 230 21.37 14.54 7.58
CA GLN A 230 21.78 15.93 7.34
C GLN A 230 20.63 16.76 6.74
N TYR A 231 19.89 16.20 5.78
CA TYR A 231 18.67 16.80 5.22
C TYR A 231 17.43 16.63 6.09
N ARG A 232 17.57 16.01 7.28
CA ARG A 232 16.51 15.85 8.29
C ARG A 232 15.31 15.06 7.77
N LEU A 233 15.51 14.17 6.80
CA LEU A 233 14.42 13.44 6.16
C LEU A 233 13.55 12.63 7.15
N PRO A 234 14.12 11.90 8.14
CA PRO A 234 13.30 11.17 9.11
C PRO A 234 12.42 12.09 9.98
N LEU A 235 12.88 13.32 10.26
CA LEU A 235 12.12 14.30 11.02
C LEU A 235 10.97 14.89 10.18
N LEU A 236 11.26 15.24 8.93
CA LEU A 236 10.27 15.79 7.99
C LEU A 236 9.18 14.76 7.68
N MET A 237 9.55 13.49 7.49
CA MET A 237 8.58 12.42 7.25
C MET A 237 7.67 12.16 8.46
N ARG A 238 8.18 12.28 9.69
CA ARG A 238 7.33 12.26 10.90
C ARG A 238 6.39 13.47 11.00
N ALA A 239 6.76 14.60 10.42
CA ALA A 239 5.84 15.73 10.30
C ALA A 239 4.73 15.41 9.28
N CYS A 240 5.06 14.78 8.15
CA CYS A 240 4.07 14.27 7.20
C CYS A 240 3.13 13.26 7.87
N GLU A 241 3.66 12.28 8.61
CA GLU A 241 2.89 11.30 9.39
C GLU A 241 1.85 12.01 10.28
N LYS A 242 2.29 12.97 11.10
CA LYS A 242 1.39 13.71 11.99
C LYS A 242 0.32 14.49 11.23
N ALA A 243 0.66 15.14 10.14
CA ALA A 243 -0.29 15.88 9.32
C ALA A 243 -1.35 14.94 8.69
N TRP A 244 -0.92 13.80 8.16
CA TRP A 244 -1.81 12.78 7.61
C TRP A 244 -2.73 12.19 8.68
N THR A 245 -2.21 11.87 9.86
CA THR A 245 -3.02 11.40 10.98
C THR A 245 -4.02 12.46 11.43
N ALA A 246 -3.62 13.74 11.49
CA ALA A 246 -4.53 14.83 11.83
C ALA A 246 -5.67 14.97 10.80
N LEU A 247 -5.36 14.91 9.50
CA LEU A 247 -6.37 14.88 8.44
C LEU A 247 -7.29 13.67 8.59
N ALA A 248 -6.75 12.48 8.84
CA ALA A 248 -7.54 11.28 9.02
C ALA A 248 -8.48 11.36 10.23
N MET A 249 -8.03 11.94 11.34
CA MET A 249 -8.89 12.18 12.51
C MET A 249 -9.94 13.25 12.22
N CYS A 250 -9.60 14.31 11.49
CA CYS A 250 -10.57 15.31 11.03
C CYS A 250 -11.66 14.66 10.17
N LEU A 251 -11.31 13.80 9.22
CA LEU A 251 -12.24 13.05 8.37
C LEU A 251 -13.10 12.07 9.19
N LYS A 252 -12.53 11.43 10.21
CA LYS A 252 -13.30 10.59 11.14
C LYS A 252 -14.34 11.43 11.87
N SER A 253 -13.95 12.57 12.46
CA SER A 253 -14.87 13.47 13.15
C SER A 253 -15.93 14.06 12.21
N ALA A 254 -15.55 14.36 10.96
CA ALA A 254 -16.48 14.79 9.92
C ALA A 254 -17.56 13.73 9.69
N SER A 255 -17.19 12.45 9.58
CA SER A 255 -18.14 11.35 9.38
C SER A 255 -19.16 11.14 10.51
N GLU A 256 -18.96 11.81 11.66
CA GLU A 256 -19.84 11.76 12.83
C GLU A 256 -20.56 13.10 13.06
N SER A 257 -20.32 14.11 12.20
CA SER A 257 -20.84 15.47 12.33
C SER A 257 -22.18 15.65 11.62
N THR A 258 -22.98 16.62 12.09
CA THR A 258 -24.27 16.96 11.44
C THR A 258 -24.06 17.69 10.10
N ASN A 259 -23.06 18.56 10.02
CA ASN A 259 -22.75 19.35 8.83
C ASN A 259 -21.36 18.99 8.31
N PHE A 260 -21.16 19.08 6.99
CA PHE A 260 -19.86 18.87 6.36
C PHE A 260 -18.85 19.96 6.82
N PRO A 261 -17.78 19.62 7.56
CA PRO A 261 -16.89 20.60 8.16
C PRO A 261 -15.82 21.08 7.16
N TYR A 262 -16.26 21.77 6.10
CA TYR A 262 -15.42 22.18 4.96
C TYR A 262 -14.10 22.83 5.39
N ALA A 263 -14.16 23.90 6.20
CA ALA A 263 -12.97 24.67 6.59
C ALA A 263 -11.94 23.83 7.37
N ALA A 264 -12.39 22.91 8.23
CA ALA A 264 -11.47 22.07 9.01
C ALA A 264 -10.76 21.03 8.12
N ILE A 265 -11.47 20.45 7.14
CA ILE A 265 -10.87 19.51 6.19
C ILE A 265 -9.91 20.25 5.24
N GLU A 266 -10.30 21.43 4.75
CA GLU A 266 -9.47 22.31 3.93
C GLU A 266 -8.14 22.63 4.62
N GLU A 267 -8.18 23.10 5.87
CA GLU A 267 -6.99 23.39 6.67
C GLU A 267 -6.10 22.15 6.85
N ALA A 268 -6.71 20.99 7.11
CA ALA A 268 -5.96 19.75 7.28
C ALA A 268 -5.29 19.26 5.98
N ILE A 269 -5.94 19.39 4.83
CA ILE A 269 -5.34 19.07 3.52
C ILE A 269 -4.17 20.02 3.22
N VAL A 270 -4.33 21.33 3.48
CA VAL A 270 -3.25 22.32 3.30
C VAL A 270 -2.05 22.00 4.20
N ALA A 271 -2.29 21.60 5.45
CA ALA A 271 -1.22 21.20 6.36
C ALA A 271 -0.46 19.96 5.85
N VAL A 272 -1.17 18.96 5.31
CA VAL A 272 -0.55 17.80 4.65
C VAL A 272 0.29 18.24 3.45
N MET A 273 -0.25 19.07 2.57
CA MET A 273 0.49 19.56 1.40
C MET A 273 1.78 20.29 1.78
N GLN A 274 1.74 21.13 2.82
CA GLN A 274 2.93 21.84 3.29
C GLN A 274 3.98 20.89 3.87
N ALA A 275 3.57 19.90 4.65
CA ALA A 275 4.48 18.90 5.21
C ALA A 275 5.14 18.08 4.09
N GLU A 276 4.34 17.62 3.12
CA GLU A 276 4.83 16.87 1.96
C GLU A 276 5.81 17.69 1.12
N ARG A 277 5.51 18.96 0.82
CA ARG A 277 6.43 19.86 0.10
C ARG A 277 7.76 20.02 0.83
N ASN A 278 7.73 20.25 2.14
CA ASN A 278 8.95 20.36 2.94
C ASN A 278 9.81 19.08 2.86
N TYR A 279 9.17 17.90 2.91
CA TYR A 279 9.86 16.64 2.75
C TYR A 279 10.42 16.46 1.34
N THR A 280 9.61 16.67 0.29
CA THR A 280 10.05 16.45 -1.09
C THR A 280 11.16 17.40 -1.49
N ASP A 281 11.12 18.67 -1.07
CA ASP A 281 12.17 19.64 -1.37
C ASP A 281 13.51 19.22 -0.74
N ALA A 282 13.47 18.73 0.51
CA ALA A 282 14.66 18.22 1.18
C ALA A 282 15.18 16.91 0.56
N ALA A 283 14.28 15.99 0.21
CA ALA A 283 14.64 14.69 -0.36
C ALA A 283 15.15 14.80 -1.81
N LEU A 284 14.73 15.82 -2.57
CA LEU A 284 15.25 16.10 -3.91
C LEU A 284 16.60 16.86 -3.86
N ALA A 285 16.97 17.42 -2.71
CA ALA A 285 18.27 18.04 -2.49
C ALA A 285 19.32 17.06 -1.94
N LEU A 286 18.90 15.87 -1.50
CA LEU A 286 19.75 14.76 -1.06
C LEU A 286 20.80 14.40 -2.11
#